data_AF-A0A636BAA0-F1
#
_entry.id   AF-A0A636BAA0-F1
#
_cell.length_a   1.000
_cell.length_b   1.000
_cell.length_c   1.000
_cell.angle_alpha   90.00
_cell.angle_beta   90.00
_cell.angle_gamma   90.00
#
_symmetry.space_group_name_H-M   'P 1'
#
loop_
_entity.id
_entity.type
_entity.pdbx_description
1 polymer ?
#
loop_
_entity_poly.entity_id
_entity_poly.type
_entity_poly.pdbx_seq_one_letter_code
_entity_poly.pdbx_strand_id
1 'polypeptide(L)'
;AHAFGVSETIIEDDFFTAVDDLRQASAEDAGAGHLGETGFGSALFYTYICIDKDLLVKNLNDNEELANKTLRAFTEAALKVSPTGKQNSFASRAYASWALAEKGTDQPRSLAAAFYEPINGTDQLNVAVKRITSLHKNMNKVYGQRTDTASFDVMNQQGSMEDVLDFICA
;
A
#
# COMPACT_ATOMS: atom_id res chain seq x y z
N ALA A 1 9.25 -4.92 0.26
CA ALA A 1 9.96 -4.09 -0.72
C ALA A 1 9.52 -2.64 -0.57
N HIS A 2 10.27 -1.66 -1.13
CA HIS A 2 9.78 -0.28 -1.16
C HIS A 2 8.48 -0.19 -1.95
N ALA A 3 7.49 0.51 -1.41
CA ALA A 3 6.25 0.79 -2.13
C ALA A 3 6.50 1.85 -3.22
N PHE A 4 5.83 1.71 -4.36
CA PHE A 4 5.92 2.67 -5.46
C PHE A 4 4.54 2.90 -6.09
N GLY A 5 4.35 4.09 -6.68
CA GLY A 5 3.12 4.43 -7.39
C GLY A 5 2.99 3.64 -8.69
N VAL A 6 1.82 3.08 -8.98
CA VAL A 6 1.57 2.29 -10.20
C VAL A 6 1.24 3.14 -11.43
N SER A 7 1.07 4.44 -11.24
CA SER A 7 0.77 5.44 -12.25
C SER A 7 1.85 6.53 -12.25
N GLU A 8 1.93 7.26 -13.35
CA GLU A 8 2.71 8.50 -13.37
C GLU A 8 2.07 9.49 -12.39
N THR A 9 2.87 10.00 -11.47
CA THR A 9 2.43 10.97 -10.46
C THR A 9 3.28 12.21 -10.59
N ILE A 10 2.63 13.35 -10.79
CA ILE A 10 3.27 14.66 -10.80
C ILE A 10 3.31 15.16 -9.36
N ILE A 11 4.44 15.72 -8.96
CA ILE A 11 4.55 16.43 -7.68
C ILE A 11 3.94 17.82 -7.91
N GLU A 12 2.92 18.15 -7.13
CA GLU A 12 2.28 19.46 -7.12
C GLU A 12 2.89 20.32 -6.02
N ASP A 13 3.14 21.59 -6.31
CA ASP A 13 3.71 22.54 -5.36
C ASP A 13 2.59 23.28 -4.60
N ASP A 14 2.53 23.11 -3.28
CA ASP A 14 1.61 23.80 -2.39
C ASP A 14 2.29 25.04 -1.77
N PHE A 15 1.80 26.24 -2.13
CA PHE A 15 2.28 27.52 -1.60
C PHE A 15 1.46 27.92 -0.38
N PHE A 16 2.12 28.14 0.76
CA PHE A 16 1.45 28.50 2.02
C PHE A 16 2.10 29.72 2.68
N THR A 17 1.30 30.49 3.40
CA THR A 17 1.76 31.61 4.24
C THR A 17 1.47 31.34 5.71
N ALA A 18 2.33 31.82 6.61
CA ALA A 18 1.99 31.96 8.02
C ALA A 18 1.80 33.45 8.35
N VAL A 19 0.66 33.80 8.91
CA VAL A 19 0.32 35.17 9.32
C VAL A 19 0.85 35.43 10.73
N ASP A 20 1.35 36.64 10.96
CA ASP A 20 1.77 37.10 12.28
C ASP A 20 0.62 37.84 12.95
N ASP A 21 0.03 37.23 13.99
CA ASP A 21 -1.11 37.77 14.72
C ASP A 21 -0.83 39.12 15.41
N LEU A 22 0.45 39.48 15.61
CA LEU A 22 0.84 40.77 16.21
C LEU A 22 1.00 41.89 15.19
N ARG A 23 1.09 41.58 13.89
CA ARG A 23 1.15 42.60 12.84
C ARG A 23 -0.25 43.11 12.52
N GLN A 24 -0.44 44.43 12.59
CA GLN A 24 -1.69 45.05 12.15
C GLN A 24 -1.77 44.98 10.62
N ALA A 25 -2.77 44.25 10.11
CA ALA A 25 -3.06 44.23 8.68
C ALA A 25 -3.41 45.65 8.22
N SER A 26 -2.76 46.11 7.15
CA SER A 26 -2.99 47.40 6.51
C SER A 26 -3.46 47.19 5.07
N ALA A 27 -3.88 48.27 4.39
CA ALA A 27 -4.31 48.19 2.99
C ALA A 27 -3.19 47.69 2.04
N GLU A 28 -1.92 47.75 2.46
CA GLU A 28 -0.76 47.34 1.65
C GLU A 28 -0.03 46.10 2.19
N ASP A 29 -0.37 45.62 3.40
CA ASP A 29 0.29 44.47 4.05
C ASP A 29 -0.73 43.61 4.80
N ALA A 30 -0.95 42.38 4.33
CA ALA A 30 -1.88 41.41 4.92
C ALA A 30 -1.35 40.74 6.21
N GLY A 31 -0.13 41.09 6.67
CA GLY A 31 0.44 40.55 7.90
C GLY A 31 1.15 39.21 7.74
N ALA A 32 1.58 38.84 6.52
CA ALA A 32 2.33 37.60 6.29
C ALA A 32 3.72 37.67 6.96
N GLY A 33 3.99 36.74 7.87
CA GLY A 33 5.30 36.58 8.53
C GLY A 33 6.22 35.56 7.84
N HIS A 34 5.64 34.66 7.02
CA HIS A 34 6.37 33.64 6.27
C HIS A 34 5.64 33.25 4.98
N LEU A 35 6.40 32.96 3.93
CA LEU A 35 5.94 32.30 2.70
C LEU A 35 6.81 31.06 2.49
N GLY A 36 6.16 29.93 2.25
CA GLY A 36 6.81 28.64 2.03
C GLY A 36 6.14 27.85 0.91
N GLU A 37 6.80 26.78 0.51
CA GLU A 37 6.38 25.87 -0.54
C GLU A 37 6.56 24.42 -0.05
N THR A 38 5.65 23.51 -0.41
CA THR A 38 5.76 22.08 -0.11
C THR A 38 5.20 21.26 -1.26
N GLY A 39 6.03 20.39 -1.84
CA GLY A 39 5.57 19.42 -2.83
C GLY A 39 4.70 18.33 -2.20
N PHE A 40 3.59 17.97 -2.85
CA PHE A 40 2.77 16.82 -2.50
C PHE A 40 2.41 16.01 -3.75
N GLY A 41 1.99 14.77 -3.55
CA GLY A 41 1.55 13.89 -4.64
C GLY A 41 0.56 12.87 -4.13
N SER A 42 -0.32 12.41 -5.01
CA SER A 42 -1.29 11.36 -4.74
C SER A 42 -1.08 10.22 -5.73
N ALA A 43 -0.94 9.00 -5.22
CA ALA A 43 -0.68 7.83 -6.03
C ALA A 43 -1.39 6.60 -5.46
N LEU A 44 -1.75 5.67 -6.35
CA LEU A 44 -2.08 4.31 -5.96
C LEU A 44 -0.77 3.53 -5.78
N PHE A 45 -0.50 3.07 -4.57
CA PHE A 45 0.76 2.37 -4.25
C PHE A 45 0.63 0.85 -4.39
N TYR A 46 1.64 0.24 -5.00
CA TYR A 46 1.88 -1.20 -4.89
C TYR A 46 2.87 -1.48 -3.76
N THR A 47 2.47 -2.36 -2.85
CA THR A 47 3.30 -2.84 -1.74
C THR A 47 3.48 -4.36 -1.87
N TYR A 48 4.73 -4.82 -1.79
CA TYR A 48 5.07 -6.23 -1.79
C TYR A 48 5.72 -6.64 -0.48
N ILE A 49 5.17 -7.69 0.14
CA ILE A 49 5.68 -8.30 1.35
C ILE A 49 5.83 -9.81 1.11
N CYS A 50 6.94 -10.36 1.55
CA CYS A 50 7.23 -11.79 1.52
C CYS A 50 7.63 -12.22 2.92
N ILE A 51 7.07 -13.33 3.40
CA ILE A 51 7.33 -13.85 4.74
C ILE A 51 7.75 -15.31 4.61
N ASP A 52 8.89 -15.64 5.19
CA ASP A 52 9.33 -17.02 5.39
C ASP A 52 8.74 -17.52 6.73
N LYS A 53 7.67 -18.33 6.66
CA LYS A 53 6.97 -18.84 7.84
C LYS A 53 7.86 -19.80 8.63
N ASP A 54 8.63 -20.66 7.96
CA ASP A 54 9.49 -21.64 8.61
C ASP A 54 10.60 -20.96 9.40
N LEU A 55 11.23 -19.95 8.80
CA LEU A 55 12.23 -19.13 9.50
C LEU A 55 11.61 -18.34 10.65
N LEU A 56 10.39 -17.82 10.48
CA LEU A 56 9.68 -17.12 11.56
C LEU A 56 9.43 -18.05 12.75
N VAL A 57 8.93 -19.26 12.50
CA VAL A 57 8.69 -20.28 13.55
C VAL A 57 9.98 -20.62 14.27
N LYS A 58 11.07 -20.86 13.51
CA LYS A 58 12.40 -21.13 14.10
C LYS A 58 12.90 -19.98 14.97
N ASN A 59 12.71 -18.74 14.53
CA ASN A 59 13.08 -17.54 15.28
C ASN A 59 12.22 -17.33 16.54
N LEU A 60 11.07 -17.99 16.62
CA LEU A 60 10.16 -17.97 17.76
C LEU A 60 10.22 -19.26 18.59
N ASN A 61 11.39 -19.93 18.61
CA ASN A 61 11.64 -21.14 19.38
C ASN A 61 10.65 -22.28 19.06
N ASP A 62 10.36 -22.47 17.78
CA ASP A 62 9.43 -23.48 17.25
C ASP A 62 7.98 -23.31 17.74
N ASN A 63 7.62 -22.09 18.19
CA ASN A 63 6.27 -21.77 18.64
C ASN A 63 5.38 -21.34 17.45
N GLU A 64 4.73 -22.33 16.84
CA GLU A 64 3.84 -22.11 15.70
C GLU A 64 2.61 -21.25 16.04
N GLU A 65 2.04 -21.38 17.24
CA GLU A 65 0.90 -20.55 17.67
C GLU A 65 1.28 -19.07 17.71
N LEU A 66 2.45 -18.75 18.27
CA LEU A 66 2.97 -17.39 18.31
C LEU A 66 3.31 -16.86 16.92
N ALA A 67 3.86 -17.70 16.04
CA ALA A 67 4.11 -17.33 14.65
C ALA A 67 2.81 -16.96 13.93
N ASN A 68 1.76 -17.76 14.06
CA ASN A 68 0.45 -17.50 13.45
C ASN A 68 -0.17 -16.19 14.00
N LYS A 69 -0.11 -15.95 15.32
CA LYS A 69 -0.57 -14.67 15.90
C LYS A 69 0.22 -13.47 15.37
N THR A 70 1.54 -13.64 15.21
CA THR A 70 2.43 -12.61 14.65
C THR A 70 2.07 -12.30 13.20
N LEU A 71 1.89 -13.32 12.36
CA LEU A 71 1.47 -13.17 10.97
C LEU A 71 0.14 -12.44 10.85
N ARG A 72 -0.83 -12.79 11.71
CA ARG A 72 -2.14 -12.13 11.74
C ARG A 72 -2.02 -10.64 12.04
N ALA A 73 -1.34 -10.30 13.14
CA ALA A 73 -1.18 -8.92 13.59
C ALA A 73 -0.37 -8.10 12.58
N PHE A 74 0.70 -8.68 12.02
CA PHE A 74 1.52 -8.05 11.00
C PHE A 74 0.72 -7.75 9.73
N THR A 75 -0.05 -8.71 9.23
CA THR A 75 -0.86 -8.53 8.02
C THR A 75 -1.95 -7.49 8.26
N GLU A 76 -2.63 -7.53 9.41
CA GLU A 76 -3.63 -6.53 9.77
C GLU A 76 -3.04 -5.11 9.80
N ALA A 77 -1.86 -4.96 10.40
CA ALA A 77 -1.15 -3.69 10.41
C ALA A 77 -0.78 -3.24 8.99
N ALA A 78 -0.25 -4.14 8.15
CA ALA A 78 0.13 -3.83 6.77
C ALA A 78 -1.05 -3.37 5.91
N LEU A 79 -2.27 -3.84 6.20
CA LEU A 79 -3.49 -3.47 5.46
C LEU A 79 -4.14 -2.18 5.97
N LYS A 80 -3.94 -1.79 7.23
CA LYS A 80 -4.66 -0.68 7.88
C LYS A 80 -3.79 0.52 8.28
N VAL A 81 -2.48 0.35 8.41
CA VAL A 81 -1.60 1.38 8.99
C VAL A 81 -0.88 2.15 7.90
N SER A 82 -1.10 3.46 7.85
CA SER A 82 -0.37 4.39 6.97
C SER A 82 0.83 5.03 7.70
N PRO A 83 1.90 5.43 6.99
CA PRO A 83 3.01 6.20 7.56
C PRO A 83 2.53 7.52 8.20
N THR A 84 3.22 7.97 9.27
CA THR A 84 2.82 9.15 10.04
C THR A 84 3.35 10.49 9.50
N GLY A 85 4.22 10.45 8.50
CA GLY A 85 4.84 11.64 7.91
C GLY A 85 3.80 12.62 7.37
N LYS A 86 3.86 13.88 7.82
CA LYS A 86 2.97 14.98 7.39
C LYS A 86 1.45 14.68 7.50
N GLN A 87 1.05 13.65 8.25
CA GLN A 87 -0.36 13.27 8.46
C GLN A 87 -1.20 14.36 9.11
N ASN A 88 -0.59 15.20 9.96
CA ASN A 88 -1.30 16.31 10.60
C ASN A 88 -1.66 17.43 9.60
N SER A 89 -0.98 17.48 8.45
CA SER A 89 -1.22 18.48 7.40
C SER A 89 -2.02 17.92 6.22
N PHE A 90 -1.83 16.65 5.85
CA PHE A 90 -2.46 16.03 4.66
C PHE A 90 -3.48 14.92 4.97
N ALA A 91 -3.55 14.42 6.21
CA ALA A 91 -4.50 13.41 6.65
C ALA A 91 -4.61 12.13 5.76
N SER A 92 -3.51 11.69 5.14
CA SER A 92 -3.42 10.52 4.25
C SER A 92 -3.52 9.16 4.98
N ARG A 93 -4.61 8.94 5.72
CA ARG A 93 -4.94 7.68 6.41
C ARG A 93 -5.74 6.78 5.49
N ALA A 94 -5.07 5.85 4.83
CA ALA A 94 -5.68 4.94 3.86
C ALA A 94 -5.57 3.48 4.32
N TYR A 95 -6.66 2.74 4.14
CA TYR A 95 -6.66 1.28 4.14
C TYR A 95 -6.35 0.75 2.74
N ALA A 96 -5.81 -0.45 2.65
CA ALA A 96 -5.59 -1.12 1.37
C ALA A 96 -6.93 -1.29 0.62
N SER A 97 -7.01 -0.80 -0.62
CA SER A 97 -8.21 -0.92 -1.45
C SER A 97 -8.36 -2.30 -2.08
N TRP A 98 -7.26 -3.06 -2.16
CA TRP A 98 -7.20 -4.41 -2.70
C TRP A 98 -6.00 -5.15 -2.09
N ALA A 99 -6.12 -6.45 -1.87
CA ALA A 99 -5.01 -7.30 -1.45
C ALA A 99 -5.11 -8.69 -2.06
N LEU A 100 -3.95 -9.30 -2.30
CA LEU A 100 -3.79 -10.71 -2.68
C LEU A 100 -2.70 -11.31 -1.81
N ALA A 101 -3.05 -12.37 -1.09
CA ALA A 101 -2.12 -13.22 -0.39
C ALA A 101 -1.90 -14.50 -1.20
N GLU A 102 -0.65 -14.88 -1.35
CA GLU A 102 -0.21 -16.12 -1.99
C GLU A 102 0.48 -16.99 -0.93
N LYS A 103 0.14 -18.28 -0.87
CA LYS A 103 0.78 -19.25 0.02
C LYS A 103 1.22 -20.49 -0.77
N GLY A 104 2.43 -20.95 -0.53
CA GLY A 104 2.99 -22.14 -1.18
C GLY A 104 4.47 -22.33 -0.87
N THR A 105 5.03 -23.42 -1.40
CA THR A 105 6.44 -23.79 -1.25
C THR A 105 7.32 -23.33 -2.43
N ASP A 106 6.70 -22.76 -3.45
CA ASP A 106 7.41 -22.19 -4.60
C ASP A 106 8.22 -20.96 -4.20
N GLN A 107 9.23 -20.62 -5.01
CA GLN A 107 10.02 -19.41 -4.79
C GLN A 107 9.11 -18.16 -4.78
N PRO A 108 9.24 -17.27 -3.77
CA PRO A 108 8.47 -16.03 -3.73
C PRO A 108 8.70 -15.18 -4.96
N ARG A 109 7.63 -14.59 -5.48
CA ARG A 109 7.65 -13.77 -6.70
C ARG A 109 6.95 -12.44 -6.47
N SER A 110 7.53 -11.38 -7.01
CA SER A 110 6.86 -10.07 -7.07
C SER A 110 6.03 -9.95 -8.33
N LEU A 111 4.89 -9.28 -8.23
CA LEU A 111 4.03 -8.93 -9.36
C LEU A 111 4.27 -7.48 -9.84
N ALA A 112 5.36 -6.84 -9.40
CA ALA A 112 5.73 -5.47 -9.78
C ALA A 112 5.82 -5.26 -11.30
N ALA A 113 6.19 -6.30 -12.07
CA ALA A 113 6.25 -6.23 -13.53
C ALA A 113 4.90 -5.93 -14.19
N ALA A 114 3.77 -6.09 -13.47
CA ALA A 114 2.45 -5.66 -13.95
C ALA A 114 2.35 -4.13 -14.16
N PHE A 115 3.31 -3.38 -13.59
CA PHE A 115 3.32 -1.92 -13.57
C PHE A 115 4.59 -1.32 -14.19
N TYR A 116 5.34 -2.07 -15.01
CA TYR A 116 6.47 -1.52 -15.77
C TYR A 116 6.03 -0.43 -16.74
N GLU A 117 4.86 -0.59 -17.34
CA GLU A 117 4.18 0.49 -18.06
C GLU A 117 3.29 1.25 -17.07
N PRO A 118 3.52 2.54 -16.82
CA PRO A 118 2.68 3.33 -15.92
C PRO A 118 1.20 3.27 -16.31
N ILE A 119 0.33 3.23 -15.31
CA ILE A 119 -1.11 3.30 -15.52
C ILE A 119 -1.52 4.75 -15.76
N ASN A 120 -2.23 4.99 -16.87
CA ASN A 120 -2.75 6.29 -17.26
C ASN A 120 -4.27 6.36 -17.13
N GLY A 121 -4.80 7.58 -16.97
CA GLY A 121 -6.24 7.82 -16.84
C GLY A 121 -6.73 7.81 -15.39
N THR A 122 -8.06 7.89 -15.24
CA THR A 122 -8.73 8.05 -13.94
C THR A 122 -9.09 6.73 -13.27
N ASP A 123 -9.22 5.65 -14.04
CA ASP A 123 -9.64 4.32 -13.54
C ASP A 123 -8.46 3.46 -13.07
N GLN A 124 -7.57 4.05 -12.28
CA GLN A 124 -6.26 3.46 -11.99
C GLN A 124 -6.36 2.14 -11.22
N LEU A 125 -7.26 2.07 -10.24
CA LEU A 125 -7.40 0.89 -9.37
C LEU A 125 -7.92 -0.34 -10.13
N ASN A 126 -8.99 -0.21 -10.93
CA ASN A 126 -9.49 -1.33 -11.71
C ASN A 126 -8.47 -1.81 -12.75
N VAL A 127 -7.77 -0.88 -13.41
CA VAL A 127 -6.69 -1.23 -14.34
C VAL A 127 -5.55 -1.95 -13.61
N ALA A 128 -5.18 -1.49 -12.41
CA ALA A 128 -4.13 -2.11 -11.61
C ALA A 128 -4.48 -3.54 -11.20
N VAL A 129 -5.68 -3.75 -10.66
CA VAL A 129 -6.20 -5.06 -10.29
C VAL A 129 -6.25 -5.99 -11.51
N LYS A 130 -6.71 -5.49 -12.66
CA LYS A 130 -6.72 -6.28 -13.91
C LYS A 130 -5.32 -6.70 -14.35
N ARG A 131 -4.34 -5.78 -14.37
CA ARG A 131 -2.97 -6.07 -14.81
C ARG A 131 -2.27 -7.06 -13.86
N ILE A 132 -2.37 -6.83 -12.56
CA ILE A 132 -1.69 -7.67 -11.56
C ILE A 132 -2.27 -9.08 -11.53
N THR A 133 -3.61 -9.23 -11.61
CA THR A 133 -4.25 -10.55 -11.67
C THR A 133 -4.00 -11.29 -12.99
N SER A 134 -3.87 -10.56 -14.10
CA SER A 134 -3.50 -11.14 -15.39
C SER A 134 -2.07 -11.65 -15.38
N LEU A 135 -1.12 -10.87 -14.84
CA LEU A 135 0.26 -11.30 -14.67
C LEU A 135 0.35 -12.54 -13.75
N HIS A 136 -0.32 -12.51 -12.61
CA HIS A 136 -0.39 -13.64 -11.68
C HIS A 136 -0.86 -14.94 -12.39
N LYS A 137 -1.97 -14.86 -13.15
CA LYS A 137 -2.48 -15.99 -13.94
C LYS A 137 -1.48 -16.46 -15.00
N ASN A 138 -0.82 -15.53 -15.68
CA ASN A 138 0.19 -15.86 -16.69
C ASN A 138 1.40 -16.56 -16.07
N MET A 139 1.89 -16.07 -14.93
CA MET A 139 3.00 -16.70 -14.21
C MET A 139 2.63 -18.12 -13.74
N ASN A 140 1.43 -18.31 -13.16
CA ASN A 140 0.95 -19.65 -12.80
C ASN A 140 0.91 -20.58 -14.00
N LYS A 141 0.41 -20.11 -15.14
CA LYS A 141 0.33 -20.92 -16.36
C LYS A 141 1.70 -21.26 -16.93
N VAL A 142 2.61 -20.28 -17.03
CA VAL A 142 3.92 -20.44 -17.68
C VAL A 142 4.88 -21.25 -16.82
N TYR A 143 4.90 -21.00 -15.51
CA TYR A 143 5.77 -21.72 -14.57
C TYR A 143 5.13 -22.99 -14.00
N GLY A 144 3.88 -23.30 -14.36
CA GLY A 144 3.17 -24.48 -13.87
C GLY A 144 2.83 -24.42 -12.37
N GLN A 145 2.84 -23.23 -11.78
CA GLN A 145 2.64 -23.02 -10.35
C GLN A 145 1.16 -23.12 -9.98
N ARG A 146 0.90 -23.76 -8.83
CA ARG A 146 -0.43 -23.87 -8.21
C ARG A 146 -0.33 -23.30 -6.81
N THR A 147 -0.33 -21.98 -6.74
CA THR A 147 -0.26 -21.24 -5.49
C THR A 147 -1.67 -21.02 -4.97
N ASP A 148 -1.91 -21.37 -3.70
CA ASP A 148 -3.17 -21.06 -3.05
C ASP A 148 -3.24 -19.55 -2.82
N THR A 149 -4.44 -18.99 -2.91
CA THR A 149 -4.63 -17.53 -2.82
C THR A 149 -5.87 -17.16 -2.04
N ALA A 150 -5.78 -16.04 -1.31
CA ALA A 150 -6.92 -15.32 -0.78
C ALA A 150 -6.80 -13.84 -1.14
N SER A 151 -7.92 -13.17 -1.39
CA SER A 151 -7.92 -11.77 -1.81
C SER A 151 -9.20 -11.06 -1.41
N PHE A 152 -9.15 -9.74 -1.32
CA PHE A 152 -10.34 -8.89 -1.26
C PHE A 152 -10.22 -7.69 -2.21
N ASP A 153 -11.37 -7.14 -2.59
CA ASP A 153 -11.52 -5.95 -3.39
C ASP A 153 -12.58 -5.05 -2.77
N VAL A 154 -12.16 -3.88 -2.26
CA VAL A 154 -13.03 -2.94 -1.57
C VAL A 154 -14.02 -2.28 -2.54
N MET A 155 -13.60 -1.96 -3.76
CA MET A 155 -14.44 -1.25 -4.74
C MET A 155 -15.58 -2.13 -5.24
N ASN A 156 -15.31 -3.42 -5.40
CA ASN A 156 -16.27 -4.40 -5.89
C ASN A 156 -17.00 -5.16 -4.77
N GLN A 157 -16.69 -4.89 -3.49
CA GLN A 157 -17.24 -5.58 -2.32
C GLN A 157 -17.06 -7.10 -2.39
N GLN A 158 -15.86 -7.56 -2.75
CA GLN A 158 -15.54 -8.98 -2.91
C GLN A 158 -14.51 -9.46 -1.89
N GLY A 159 -14.72 -10.66 -1.37
CA GLY A 159 -13.88 -11.24 -0.32
C GLY A 159 -13.94 -10.44 0.97
N SER A 160 -13.07 -10.77 1.91
CA SER A 160 -12.92 -10.02 3.15
C SER A 160 -11.48 -10.00 3.63
N MET A 161 -11.17 -9.01 4.45
CA MET A 161 -9.90 -8.97 5.17
C MET A 161 -9.76 -10.17 6.11
N GLU A 162 -10.86 -10.63 6.73
CA GLU A 162 -10.86 -11.78 7.62
C GLU A 162 -10.43 -13.06 6.89
N ASP A 163 -10.96 -13.31 5.69
CA ASP A 163 -10.55 -14.45 4.85
C ASP A 163 -9.05 -14.43 4.52
N VAL A 164 -8.50 -13.25 4.23
CA VAL A 164 -7.05 -13.08 3.97
C VAL A 164 -6.23 -13.35 5.22
N LEU A 165 -6.66 -12.84 6.39
CA LEU A 165 -5.97 -13.06 7.66
C LEU A 165 -5.98 -14.55 8.04
N ASP A 166 -7.13 -15.20 7.94
CA ASP A 166 -7.28 -16.62 8.28
C ASP A 166 -6.48 -17.50 7.30
N PHE A 167 -6.47 -17.14 6.02
CA PHE A 167 -5.66 -17.82 5.00
C PHE A 167 -4.16 -17.79 5.30
N ILE A 168 -3.63 -16.65 5.74
CA ILE A 168 -2.20 -16.47 6.07
C ILE A 168 -1.83 -17.23 7.34
N CYS A 169 -2.76 -17.35 8.29
CA CYS A 169 -2.51 -17.99 9.59
C CYS A 169 -2.71 -19.50 9.58
N ALA A 170 -3.51 -20.02 8.64
CA ALA A 170 -3.70 -21.45 8.42
C ALA A 170 -2.40 -22.12 7.96
#